data_AF-A0A956IVW0-F1
#
_entry.id   AF-A0A956IVW0-F1
#
_cell.length_a   1.000
_cell.length_b   1.000
_cell.length_c   1.000
_cell.angle_alpha   90.00
_cell.angle_beta   90.00
_cell.angle_gamma   90.00
#
_symmetry.space_group_name_H-M   'P 1'
#
loop_
_entity.id
_entity.type
_entity.pdbx_description
1 polymer ?
#
loop_
_entity_poly.entity_id
_entity_poly.type
_entity_poly.pdbx_seq_one_letter_code
_entity_poly.pdbx_strand_id
1 'polypeptide(L)'
;MPADRKLDPQDPRSPAGSGAARRGAEERSPAAATSAKTQAAPTAGSAAKPAAPQGAPSGVDDLVPTLALPKGGGALKNIGDKFAANAFTGSGGMSVPLPISPGRDLTPSLALEYSTGAGNGPFGIGWQLSVAAITRKTDRGLPTYDDAHEADTFILAGAEDLVPLLVESQGVWSPKIVESGGYRIFSYRPRDESGFARIERWQEIATGDVHWRTWTRDNHRSTYGTSSASRIADPAHPGRVFSWLLDETRDDRGNLVVFEYSAEDLQNVDTTAPEEHERLAVVQTQAQRYLRRVYYGNAAPDVAADWLFEVRLDYGDLQTDGSAGDPWPLRQDTFSNHRAGFDVRTRRLCRRILMLHHFEELPITSYLVAAIELTYDENPTATLLTAITRRGYLYDDVQEVYTSAAYPPIELTYSAAEIGTATQHLDPASLRDLPAGVDGGRFRFIDLDGEGIPGLLTEQAGHWFYKRGEGQGSFGPWQALPTLPSNARLGAQRLMDLDGDGQLSLASLGGGVPGYFDRTTPPGGNAAQWEPYRTFRTLPNIDLGAPNVQLLDLDGDGLADILVAEESRFLWYPSRGRDGFGPPLALSRPADEKAGP
;
A
#
# COMPACT_ATOMS: atom_id res chain seq x y z
N MET A 1 -40.32 -34.57 28.60
CA MET A 1 -41.13 -35.04 29.75
C MET A 1 -40.90 -34.05 30.89
N PRO A 2 -41.97 -33.62 31.57
CA PRO A 2 -42.45 -32.23 31.68
C PRO A 2 -42.09 -31.62 33.06
N ALA A 3 -42.48 -30.44 33.55
CA ALA A 3 -43.46 -29.39 33.29
C ALA A 3 -42.91 -28.12 34.03
N ASP A 4 -42.99 -26.87 33.58
CA ASP A 4 -44.13 -26.02 33.20
C ASP A 4 -44.92 -25.41 34.40
N ARG A 5 -45.19 -24.09 34.29
CA ARG A 5 -46.11 -23.17 35.03
C ARG A 5 -45.61 -22.41 36.28
N LYS A 6 -45.45 -21.06 36.21
CA LYS A 6 -46.47 -19.95 36.24
C LYS A 6 -46.97 -19.67 37.69
N LEU A 7 -47.10 -18.46 38.26
CA LEU A 7 -47.43 -17.09 37.81
C LEU A 7 -47.07 -16.06 38.93
N ASP A 8 -46.70 -14.84 38.53
CA ASP A 8 -47.07 -13.45 38.96
C ASP A 8 -48.16 -13.22 40.06
N PRO A 9 -48.47 -11.98 40.53
CA PRO A 9 -47.80 -10.65 40.48
C PRO A 9 -47.93 -9.79 41.80
N GLN A 10 -47.53 -8.51 41.73
CA GLN A 10 -48.05 -7.31 42.45
C GLN A 10 -47.29 -6.70 43.64
N ASP A 11 -46.61 -5.59 43.32
CA ASP A 11 -46.40 -4.34 44.09
C ASP A 11 -47.72 -3.83 44.73
N PRO A 12 -47.77 -3.16 45.91
CA PRO A 12 -47.36 -1.75 45.96
C PRO A 12 -46.91 -1.15 47.33
N ARG A 13 -46.30 0.04 47.23
CA ARG A 13 -46.32 1.19 48.18
C ARG A 13 -45.39 1.21 49.40
N SER A 14 -44.47 2.18 49.35
CA SER A 14 -43.74 2.81 50.46
C SER A 14 -44.66 3.50 51.49
N PRO A 15 -44.16 3.78 52.70
CA PRO A 15 -43.90 5.18 53.07
C PRO A 15 -42.58 5.33 53.87
N ALA A 16 -41.75 6.32 53.57
CA ALA A 16 -41.76 7.69 54.13
C ALA A 16 -41.31 7.79 55.61
N GLY A 17 -40.37 8.72 55.84
CA GLY A 17 -39.96 9.27 57.14
C GLY A 17 -38.45 9.15 57.33
N SER A 18 -37.67 10.20 57.57
CA SER A 18 -37.97 11.58 57.93
C SER A 18 -36.66 12.38 57.98
N GLY A 19 -36.79 13.72 58.00
CA GLY A 19 -35.76 14.65 58.46
C GLY A 19 -35.05 15.40 57.32
N ALA A 20 -35.53 16.58 56.89
CA ALA A 20 -35.34 17.90 57.54
C ALA A 20 -33.86 18.34 57.54
N ALA A 21 -33.44 19.55 57.18
CA ALA A 21 -34.12 20.76 56.74
C ALA A 21 -33.08 21.81 56.31
N ARG A 22 -33.50 22.69 55.39
CA ARG A 22 -33.20 24.15 55.29
C ARG A 22 -31.79 24.58 54.85
N ARG A 23 -31.68 25.21 53.66
CA ARG A 23 -31.86 26.67 53.33
C ARG A 23 -30.70 27.51 53.89
N GLY A 24 -30.07 28.45 53.18
CA GLY A 24 -30.21 29.05 51.84
C GLY A 24 -28.90 29.80 51.55
N ALA A 25 -28.46 29.86 50.30
CA ALA A 25 -28.72 30.97 49.36
C ALA A 25 -28.04 32.29 49.75
N GLU A 26 -27.02 32.69 48.98
CA GLU A 26 -26.87 34.07 48.52
C GLU A 26 -25.98 34.13 47.26
N GLU A 27 -26.50 34.82 46.24
CA GLU A 27 -25.86 35.19 44.99
C GLU A 27 -24.88 36.36 45.18
N ARG A 28 -23.77 36.38 44.42
CA ARG A 28 -23.18 37.60 43.85
C ARG A 28 -22.48 37.30 42.52
N SER A 29 -22.90 37.99 41.45
CA SER A 29 -22.19 38.18 40.17
C SER A 29 -21.15 39.33 40.29
N PRO A 30 -20.47 39.79 39.22
CA PRO A 30 -19.63 39.13 38.21
C PRO A 30 -18.22 39.80 38.10
N ALA A 31 -17.24 39.18 37.41
CA ALA A 31 -16.14 39.92 36.78
C ALA A 31 -15.42 39.07 35.71
N ALA A 32 -15.20 39.68 34.55
CA ALA A 32 -14.56 39.12 33.38
C ALA A 32 -13.03 39.04 33.52
N ALA A 33 -12.43 37.97 32.99
CA ALA A 33 -11.05 37.97 32.51
C ALA A 33 -10.91 36.94 31.38
N THR A 34 -10.64 37.46 30.19
CA THR A 34 -10.22 36.79 28.96
C THR A 34 -9.01 35.88 29.18
N SER A 35 -9.08 34.63 28.69
CA SER A 35 -7.91 33.82 28.36
C SER A 35 -8.23 32.85 27.23
N ALA A 36 -7.56 33.03 26.10
CA ALA A 36 -7.48 32.10 25.00
C ALA A 36 -6.95 30.73 25.48
N LYS A 37 -7.60 29.65 25.06
CA LYS A 37 -7.10 28.28 25.25
C LYS A 37 -6.90 27.63 23.89
N THR A 38 -5.64 27.59 23.48
CA THR A 38 -5.08 26.67 22.48
C THR A 38 -5.09 25.27 23.09
N GLN A 39 -5.83 24.32 22.51
CA GLN A 39 -5.78 22.91 22.89
C GLN A 39 -4.70 22.22 22.05
N ALA A 40 -3.58 21.91 22.72
CA ALA A 40 -2.57 20.98 22.24
C ALA A 40 -2.97 19.54 22.61
N ALA A 41 -2.76 18.62 21.67
CA ALA A 41 -3.01 17.18 21.82
C ALA A 41 -2.05 16.51 22.82
N PRO A 42 -2.48 15.46 23.54
CA PRO A 42 -1.68 14.80 24.56
C PRO A 42 -0.77 13.71 23.97
N THR A 43 0.52 13.82 24.26
CA THR A 43 1.53 12.76 24.15
C THR A 43 1.41 11.79 25.33
N ALA A 44 1.16 10.51 25.08
CA ALA A 44 1.20 9.46 26.09
C ALA A 44 2.65 9.01 26.35
N GLY A 45 3.09 9.12 27.60
CA GLY A 45 4.43 8.82 28.07
C GLY A 45 4.67 7.34 28.38
N SER A 46 5.89 6.89 28.09
CA SER A 46 6.47 5.66 28.64
C SER A 46 7.17 5.98 29.96
N ALA A 47 6.83 5.22 31.01
CA ALA A 47 7.33 5.39 32.36
C ALA A 47 8.83 5.06 32.48
N ALA A 48 9.59 6.00 33.04
CA ALA A 48 11.01 5.86 33.33
C ALA A 48 11.26 4.85 34.47
N LYS A 49 12.19 3.92 34.24
CA LYS A 49 12.75 3.00 35.24
C LYS A 49 13.78 3.75 36.12
N PRO A 50 13.98 3.41 37.42
CA PRO A 50 14.87 4.18 38.30
C PRO A 50 16.33 4.08 37.86
N ALA A 51 17.01 5.21 37.85
CA ALA A 51 18.44 5.32 37.55
C ALA A 51 19.29 4.56 38.60
N ALA A 52 20.19 3.70 38.11
CA ALA A 52 21.32 3.19 38.88
C ALA A 52 22.32 4.34 39.17
N PRO A 53 23.09 4.28 40.28
CA PRO A 53 23.98 5.37 40.66
C PRO A 53 25.06 5.58 39.58
N GLN A 54 25.24 6.84 39.20
CA GLN A 54 26.20 7.31 38.21
C GLN A 54 27.62 6.93 38.63
N GLY A 55 28.26 6.09 37.80
CA GLY A 55 29.71 5.93 37.83
C GLY A 55 30.39 7.23 37.38
N ALA A 56 31.55 7.52 37.97
CA ALA A 56 32.39 8.69 37.72
C ALA A 56 32.67 8.92 36.21
N PRO A 57 32.94 10.17 35.79
CA PRO A 57 33.17 10.50 34.38
C PRO A 57 34.37 9.70 33.85
N SER A 58 34.16 8.94 32.77
CA SER A 58 35.23 8.22 32.09
C SER A 58 36.20 9.22 31.47
N GLY A 59 37.49 9.00 31.72
CA GLY A 59 38.58 9.82 31.21
C GLY A 59 38.77 9.66 29.70
N VAL A 60 39.66 10.48 29.17
CA VAL A 60 40.06 10.58 27.74
C VAL A 60 40.49 9.22 27.11
N ASP A 61 40.70 8.18 27.91
CA ASP A 61 41.02 6.82 27.48
C ASP A 61 39.89 6.11 26.71
N ASP A 62 38.61 6.51 26.88
CA ASP A 62 37.47 5.90 26.19
C ASP A 62 37.34 6.28 24.70
N LEU A 63 38.15 7.22 24.21
CA LEU A 63 38.14 7.69 22.81
C LEU A 63 39.24 7.05 21.94
N VAL A 64 40.10 6.21 22.52
CA VAL A 64 41.16 5.50 21.78
C VAL A 64 40.67 4.10 21.44
N PRO A 65 40.72 3.65 20.17
CA PRO A 65 40.33 2.30 19.81
C PRO A 65 41.18 1.27 20.57
N THR A 66 40.52 0.40 21.33
CA THR A 66 41.18 -0.70 22.04
C THR A 66 40.81 -2.03 21.41
N LEU A 67 41.81 -2.89 21.18
CA LEU A 67 41.58 -4.25 20.73
C LEU A 67 41.19 -5.11 21.93
N ALA A 68 39.96 -5.57 21.97
CA ALA A 68 39.46 -6.47 22.98
C ALA A 68 38.71 -7.63 22.33
N LEU A 69 38.91 -8.84 22.87
CA LEU A 69 38.08 -9.97 22.48
C LEU A 69 36.63 -9.71 22.91
N PRO A 70 35.64 -10.12 22.09
CA PRO A 70 34.24 -10.00 22.48
C PRO A 70 34.03 -10.79 23.78
N LYS A 71 33.43 -10.14 24.77
CA LYS A 71 33.03 -10.81 26.01
C LYS A 71 31.98 -11.87 25.66
N GLY A 72 32.19 -13.11 26.09
CA GLY A 72 31.23 -14.19 25.87
C GLY A 72 29.82 -13.79 26.33
N GLY A 73 28.82 -14.07 25.49
CA GLY A 73 27.42 -13.78 25.76
C GLY A 73 26.62 -15.04 26.13
N GLY A 74 25.65 -14.90 27.03
CA GLY A 74 24.70 -15.95 27.42
C GLY A 74 23.23 -15.61 27.12
N ALA A 75 22.96 -14.45 26.52
CA ALA A 75 21.61 -14.01 26.18
C ALA A 75 21.27 -14.36 24.72
N LEU A 76 20.26 -15.21 24.53
CA LEU A 76 19.66 -15.45 23.22
C LEU A 76 18.76 -14.26 22.88
N LYS A 77 19.04 -13.57 21.77
CA LYS A 77 18.19 -12.50 21.23
C LYS A 77 17.33 -13.05 20.11
N ASN A 78 16.12 -12.51 19.99
CA ASN A 78 15.21 -12.84 18.90
C ASN A 78 15.74 -12.26 17.56
N ILE A 79 15.35 -12.87 16.43
CA ILE A 79 15.84 -12.49 15.08
C ILE A 79 15.04 -11.33 14.49
N GLY A 80 13.76 -11.23 14.82
CA GLY A 80 12.85 -10.20 14.32
C GLY A 80 12.23 -9.37 15.43
N ASP A 81 11.68 -8.23 15.03
CA ASP A 81 10.86 -7.40 15.90
C ASP A 81 9.54 -8.10 16.25
N LYS A 82 8.88 -7.61 17.30
CA LYS A 82 7.54 -8.10 17.63
C LYS A 82 6.54 -7.57 16.61
N PHE A 83 5.59 -8.41 16.23
CA PHE A 83 4.41 -7.96 15.49
C PHE A 83 3.72 -6.82 16.23
N ALA A 84 3.44 -5.74 15.52
CA ALA A 84 2.85 -4.53 16.07
C ALA A 84 1.73 -4.01 15.16
N ALA A 85 0.69 -3.45 15.77
CA ALA A 85 -0.34 -2.72 15.04
C ALA A 85 0.04 -1.25 14.97
N ASN A 86 -0.08 -0.65 13.78
CA ASN A 86 -0.03 0.78 13.60
C ASN A 86 -1.34 1.37 14.16
N ALA A 87 -1.23 2.17 15.21
CA ALA A 87 -2.40 2.72 15.91
C ALA A 87 -3.23 3.69 15.06
N PHE A 88 -2.65 4.29 14.01
CA PHE A 88 -3.37 5.22 13.14
C PHE A 88 -4.07 4.50 11.99
N THR A 89 -3.36 3.59 11.30
CA THR A 89 -3.92 2.90 10.11
C THR A 89 -4.65 1.61 10.44
N GLY A 90 -4.50 1.06 11.66
CA GLY A 90 -5.04 -0.24 12.04
C GLY A 90 -4.32 -1.43 11.41
N SER A 91 -3.36 -1.20 10.52
CA SER A 91 -2.57 -2.25 9.88
C SER A 91 -1.62 -2.91 10.87
N GLY A 92 -1.49 -4.24 10.78
CA GLY A 92 -0.45 -5.00 11.46
C GLY A 92 0.83 -5.08 10.63
N GLY A 93 1.98 -5.04 11.29
CA GLY A 93 3.28 -5.17 10.64
C GLY A 93 4.37 -5.78 11.51
N MET A 94 5.43 -6.24 10.86
CA MET A 94 6.60 -6.85 11.48
C MET A 94 7.84 -6.55 10.62
N SER A 95 9.00 -6.46 11.25
CA SER A 95 10.28 -6.30 10.55
C SER A 95 11.28 -7.39 10.99
N VAL A 96 11.98 -7.97 10.02
CA VAL A 96 13.06 -8.93 10.23
C VAL A 96 14.33 -8.38 9.57
N PRO A 97 15.26 -7.81 10.35
CA PRO A 97 16.51 -7.28 9.80
C PRO A 97 17.36 -8.38 9.19
N LEU A 98 17.99 -8.10 8.06
CA LEU A 98 18.92 -9.04 7.43
C LEU A 98 20.25 -9.08 8.21
N PRO A 99 20.94 -10.24 8.27
CA PRO A 99 22.21 -10.40 8.97
C PRO A 99 23.38 -9.82 8.16
N ILE A 100 23.28 -8.54 7.80
CA ILE A 100 24.26 -7.82 7.01
C ILE A 100 25.46 -7.48 7.88
N SER A 101 26.66 -7.76 7.38
CA SER A 101 27.90 -7.41 8.09
C SER A 101 28.11 -5.91 8.03
N PRO A 102 28.53 -5.25 9.12
CA PRO A 102 28.78 -3.81 9.07
C PRO A 102 29.89 -3.50 8.06
N GLY A 103 29.65 -2.52 7.21
CA GLY A 103 30.67 -1.90 6.37
C GLY A 103 31.58 -0.98 7.20
N ARG A 104 32.42 -0.19 6.54
CA ARG A 104 33.26 0.81 7.21
C ARG A 104 32.41 1.91 7.84
N ASP A 105 31.85 2.80 7.00
CA ASP A 105 30.93 3.87 7.43
C ASP A 105 29.56 3.70 6.79
N LEU A 106 29.52 3.26 5.53
CA LEU A 106 28.29 3.03 4.77
C LEU A 106 27.94 1.54 4.74
N THR A 107 26.75 1.20 5.23
CA THR A 107 26.20 -0.17 5.24
C THR A 107 24.77 -0.13 4.69
N PRO A 108 24.37 -1.06 3.79
CA PRO A 108 22.98 -1.15 3.35
C PRO A 108 22.07 -1.52 4.52
N SER A 109 20.95 -0.80 4.66
CA SER A 109 19.91 -1.10 5.64
C SER A 109 18.79 -1.87 4.94
N LEU A 110 18.78 -3.19 5.09
CA LEU A 110 17.77 -4.07 4.49
C LEU A 110 17.09 -4.93 5.56
N ALA A 111 15.78 -5.04 5.44
CA ALA A 111 14.93 -5.87 6.27
C ALA A 111 13.79 -6.47 5.45
N LEU A 112 13.32 -7.65 5.85
CA LEU A 112 12.04 -8.18 5.40
C LEU A 112 10.94 -7.51 6.21
N GLU A 113 10.03 -6.84 5.53
CA GLU A 113 8.92 -6.10 6.13
C GLU A 113 7.60 -6.80 5.78
N TYR A 114 6.79 -7.02 6.80
CA TYR A 114 5.42 -7.49 6.65
C TYR A 114 4.44 -6.35 6.91
N SER A 115 3.41 -6.25 6.07
CA SER A 115 2.23 -5.43 6.33
C SER A 115 0.97 -6.19 5.92
N THR A 116 -0.03 -6.20 6.81
CA THR A 116 -1.37 -6.76 6.51
C THR A 116 -2.07 -6.07 5.33
N GLY A 117 -1.66 -4.85 4.97
CA GLY A 117 -2.20 -4.12 3.82
C GLY A 117 -1.38 -4.30 2.52
N ALA A 118 -0.24 -4.99 2.58
CA ALA A 118 0.60 -5.21 1.40
C ALA A 118 0.11 -6.41 0.59
N GLY A 119 0.19 -6.30 -0.74
CA GLY A 119 -0.22 -7.33 -1.68
C GLY A 119 0.80 -8.47 -1.84
N ASN A 120 0.67 -9.22 -2.94
CA ASN A 120 1.62 -10.27 -3.30
C ASN A 120 2.88 -9.70 -3.95
N GLY A 121 4.01 -10.40 -3.82
CA GLY A 121 5.31 -9.98 -4.34
C GLY A 121 6.35 -11.10 -4.34
N PRO A 122 7.63 -10.80 -4.61
CA PRO A 122 8.70 -11.79 -4.67
C PRO A 122 9.00 -12.51 -3.34
N PHE A 123 8.36 -12.11 -2.24
CA PHE A 123 8.53 -12.68 -0.91
C PHE A 123 7.22 -13.28 -0.35
N GLY A 124 6.20 -13.46 -1.19
CA GLY A 124 4.85 -13.91 -0.78
C GLY A 124 3.94 -12.75 -0.40
N ILE A 125 2.69 -13.06 -0.04
CA ILE A 125 1.69 -12.04 0.34
C ILE A 125 2.10 -11.29 1.60
N GLY A 126 2.00 -9.96 1.55
CA GLY A 126 2.24 -9.07 2.68
C GLY A 126 3.71 -8.78 2.96
N TRP A 127 4.64 -9.52 2.34
CA TRP A 127 6.08 -9.40 2.58
C TRP A 127 6.80 -8.68 1.43
N GLN A 128 7.72 -7.80 1.80
CA GLN A 128 8.61 -7.09 0.89
C GLN A 128 9.99 -6.90 1.51
N LEU A 129 10.98 -6.55 0.69
CA LEU A 129 12.31 -6.13 1.16
C LEU A 129 12.38 -4.61 1.19
N SER A 130 12.92 -4.03 2.27
CA SER A 130 13.01 -2.59 2.50
C SER A 130 14.07 -1.90 1.62
N VAL A 131 13.85 -1.87 0.30
CA VAL A 131 14.72 -1.21 -0.68
C VAL A 131 14.00 0.01 -1.23
N ALA A 132 14.68 1.17 -1.17
CA ALA A 132 14.10 2.40 -1.68
C ALA A 132 13.93 2.37 -3.20
N ALA A 133 12.83 2.94 -3.67
CA ALA A 133 12.57 3.24 -5.07
C ALA A 133 11.78 4.55 -5.17
N ILE A 134 11.80 5.17 -6.35
CA ILE A 134 10.88 6.26 -6.69
C ILE A 134 9.89 5.70 -7.69
N THR A 135 8.60 5.77 -7.37
CA THR A 135 7.53 5.12 -8.15
C THR A 135 6.43 6.12 -8.44
N ARG A 136 5.74 5.99 -9.57
CA ARG A 136 4.52 6.77 -9.84
C ARG A 136 3.39 6.31 -8.91
N LYS A 137 2.71 7.28 -8.29
CA LYS A 137 1.55 7.02 -7.42
C LYS A 137 0.38 6.54 -8.27
N THR A 138 -0.41 5.62 -7.72
CA THR A 138 -1.56 5.02 -8.44
C THR A 138 -2.87 5.10 -7.65
N ASP A 139 -2.86 5.62 -6.42
CA ASP A 139 -4.02 5.59 -5.52
C ASP A 139 -5.18 6.53 -5.92
N ARG A 140 -4.96 7.38 -6.93
CA ARG A 140 -5.94 8.38 -7.42
C ARG A 140 -5.90 8.45 -8.95
N GLY A 141 -5.85 7.28 -9.58
CA GLY A 141 -5.71 7.16 -11.02
C GLY A 141 -4.43 6.47 -11.44
N LEU A 142 -4.48 5.86 -12.61
CA LEU A 142 -3.37 5.22 -13.30
C LEU A 142 -2.43 6.29 -13.90
N PRO A 143 -1.12 6.00 -13.99
CA PRO A 143 -0.17 6.95 -14.57
C PRO A 143 -0.44 7.22 -16.05
N THR A 144 -0.40 8.49 -16.43
CA THR A 144 -0.60 8.94 -17.81
C THR A 144 0.73 9.10 -18.57
N TYR A 145 1.85 9.14 -17.84
CA TYR A 145 3.19 9.36 -18.36
C TYR A 145 3.37 10.70 -19.09
N ASP A 146 2.52 11.69 -18.80
CA ASP A 146 2.65 13.06 -19.30
C ASP A 146 3.54 13.90 -18.37
N ASP A 147 4.84 13.63 -18.45
CA ASP A 147 5.86 14.33 -17.65
C ASP A 147 6.03 15.80 -18.04
N ALA A 148 5.58 16.20 -19.24
CA ALA A 148 5.67 17.57 -19.74
C ALA A 148 4.71 18.52 -19.00
N HIS A 149 3.54 18.00 -18.59
CA HIS A 149 2.55 18.74 -17.82
C HIS A 149 2.52 18.35 -16.33
N GLU A 150 3.49 17.57 -15.86
CA GLU A 150 3.59 17.08 -14.47
C GLU A 150 2.30 16.37 -14.01
N ALA A 151 1.68 15.57 -14.89
CA ALA A 151 0.38 14.94 -14.62
C ALA A 151 0.44 13.88 -13.51
N ASP A 152 1.55 13.15 -13.41
CA ASP A 152 1.70 12.07 -12.44
C ASP A 152 2.42 12.52 -11.16
N THR A 153 1.97 12.02 -10.02
CA THR A 153 2.65 12.21 -8.73
C THR A 153 3.65 11.10 -8.49
N PHE A 154 4.81 11.41 -7.91
CA PHE A 154 5.83 10.42 -7.54
C PHE A 154 5.82 10.16 -6.04
N ILE A 155 6.18 8.96 -5.62
CA ILE A 155 6.38 8.58 -4.23
C ILE A 155 7.80 8.09 -4.00
N LEU A 156 8.45 8.55 -2.93
CA LEU A 156 9.77 8.05 -2.50
C LEU A 156 9.59 6.99 -1.41
N ALA A 157 10.27 5.85 -1.57
CA ALA A 157 10.29 4.74 -0.61
C ALA A 157 8.89 4.28 -0.15
N GLY A 158 7.90 4.39 -1.03
CA GLY A 158 6.54 3.91 -0.80
C GLY A 158 5.66 4.76 0.13
N ALA A 159 6.14 5.91 0.64
CA ALA A 159 5.43 6.65 1.68
C ALA A 159 5.22 8.15 1.39
N GLU A 160 6.17 8.81 0.74
CA GLU A 160 6.16 10.29 0.65
C GLU A 160 5.76 10.77 -0.74
N ASP A 161 4.58 11.39 -0.87
CA ASP A 161 4.16 12.10 -2.08
C ASP A 161 5.15 13.24 -2.37
N LEU A 162 5.82 13.20 -3.52
CA LEU A 162 6.73 14.22 -3.97
C LEU A 162 5.97 15.30 -4.74
N VAL A 163 6.24 16.56 -4.37
CA VAL A 163 5.70 17.74 -5.05
C VAL A 163 6.85 18.59 -5.61
N PRO A 164 6.68 19.24 -6.78
CA PRO A 164 7.68 20.15 -7.31
C PRO A 164 8.01 21.27 -6.33
N LEU A 165 9.30 21.55 -6.15
CA LEU A 165 9.75 22.70 -5.39
C LEU A 165 9.56 23.96 -6.23
N LEU A 166 8.63 24.82 -5.85
CA LEU A 166 8.35 26.06 -6.57
C LEU A 166 9.28 27.19 -6.08
N VAL A 167 9.70 28.04 -7.02
CA VAL A 167 10.39 29.30 -6.77
C VAL A 167 9.56 30.46 -7.30
N GLU A 168 9.54 31.55 -6.56
CA GLU A 168 8.83 32.77 -6.96
C GLU A 168 9.75 33.67 -7.76
N SER A 169 9.27 34.13 -8.92
CA SER A 169 9.89 35.20 -9.70
C SER A 169 8.81 36.15 -10.17
N GLN A 170 8.92 37.44 -9.80
CA GLN A 170 7.97 38.49 -10.19
C GLN A 170 6.50 38.18 -9.85
N GLY A 171 6.23 37.53 -8.71
CA GLY A 171 4.87 37.18 -8.27
C GLY A 171 4.27 35.94 -8.95
N VAL A 172 5.04 35.24 -9.79
CA VAL A 172 4.65 33.99 -10.42
C VAL A 172 5.46 32.85 -9.81
N TRP A 173 4.77 31.81 -9.34
CA TRP A 173 5.38 30.58 -8.84
C TRP A 173 5.59 29.61 -9.99
N SER A 174 6.82 29.12 -10.14
CA SER A 174 7.17 28.12 -11.16
C SER A 174 8.07 27.03 -10.57
N PRO A 175 8.05 25.80 -11.11
CA PRO A 175 8.98 24.76 -10.69
C PRO A 175 10.43 25.21 -10.76
N LYS A 176 11.22 24.85 -9.75
CA LYS A 176 12.66 25.11 -9.74
C LYS A 176 13.35 24.14 -10.68
N ILE A 177 13.73 24.67 -11.84
CA ILE A 177 14.43 23.93 -12.89
C ILE A 177 15.80 24.55 -13.10
N VAL A 178 16.84 23.72 -13.14
CA VAL A 178 18.21 24.13 -13.44
C VAL A 178 18.72 23.30 -14.61
N GLU A 179 19.25 23.96 -15.63
CA GLU A 179 19.95 23.28 -16.72
C GLU A 179 21.45 23.31 -16.46
N SER A 180 22.08 22.14 -16.37
CA SER A 180 23.50 22.01 -16.09
C SER A 180 24.04 20.68 -16.63
N GLY A 181 25.21 20.71 -17.26
CA GLY A 181 25.91 19.50 -17.71
C GLY A 181 25.13 18.65 -18.71
N GLY A 182 24.27 19.25 -19.54
CA GLY A 182 23.42 18.52 -20.49
C GLY A 182 22.12 17.96 -19.91
N TYR A 183 21.83 18.24 -18.63
CA TYR A 183 20.60 17.80 -17.95
C TYR A 183 19.72 18.99 -17.60
N ARG A 184 18.40 18.76 -17.66
CA ARG A 184 17.37 19.57 -17.03
C ARG A 184 17.00 18.94 -15.70
N ILE A 185 17.22 19.66 -14.61
CA ILE A 185 17.12 19.15 -13.24
C ILE A 185 15.91 19.80 -12.57
N PHE A 186 14.94 18.99 -12.18
CA PHE A 186 13.73 19.41 -11.48
C PHE A 186 13.90 19.10 -9.98
N SER A 187 13.74 20.10 -9.12
CA SER A 187 13.78 19.89 -7.66
C SER A 187 12.41 19.50 -7.12
N TYR A 188 12.37 18.51 -6.23
CA TYR A 188 11.18 18.04 -5.53
C TYR A 188 11.37 18.13 -4.01
N ARG A 189 10.26 18.04 -3.28
CA ARG A 189 10.23 17.83 -1.83
C ARG A 189 9.06 16.91 -1.45
N PRO A 190 9.13 16.20 -0.32
CA PRO A 190 7.97 15.53 0.26
C PRO A 190 6.85 16.54 0.54
N ARG A 191 5.59 16.13 0.36
CA ARG A 191 4.42 16.91 0.76
C ARG A 191 4.41 17.14 2.27
N ASP A 192 4.74 16.09 3.02
CA ASP A 192 4.95 16.12 4.46
C ASP A 192 6.44 15.94 4.76
N GLU A 193 7.13 17.03 5.08
CA GLU A 193 8.59 17.06 5.21
C GLU A 193 9.07 16.51 6.56
N SER A 194 10.05 15.60 6.52
CA SER A 194 10.66 14.98 7.71
C SER A 194 12.17 14.75 7.54
N GLY A 195 12.57 14.27 6.36
CA GLY A 195 13.96 13.94 6.03
C GLY A 195 14.82 15.16 5.73
N PHE A 196 14.24 16.26 5.25
CA PHE A 196 14.95 17.41 4.67
C PHE A 196 15.99 16.99 3.63
N ALA A 197 15.67 15.92 2.89
CA ALA A 197 16.53 15.41 1.83
C ALA A 197 16.39 16.32 0.59
N ARG A 198 17.49 16.54 -0.12
CA ARG A 198 17.42 17.14 -1.45
C ARG A 198 17.00 16.05 -2.42
N ILE A 199 15.91 16.26 -3.18
CA ILE A 199 15.36 15.27 -4.12
C ILE A 199 15.30 15.91 -5.50
N GLU A 200 15.85 15.24 -6.50
CA GLU A 200 15.94 15.77 -7.86
C GLU A 200 15.64 14.72 -8.93
N ARG A 201 14.82 15.13 -9.91
CA ARG A 201 14.63 14.41 -11.16
C ARG A 201 15.55 15.01 -12.21
N TRP A 202 16.43 14.18 -12.77
CA TRP A 202 17.40 14.57 -13.77
C TRP A 202 16.95 14.04 -15.13
N GLN A 203 16.66 14.94 -16.06
CA GLN A 203 16.30 14.61 -17.43
C GLN A 203 17.44 14.99 -18.37
N GLU A 204 17.97 14.04 -19.13
CA GLU A 204 18.97 14.32 -20.16
C GLU A 204 18.32 15.09 -21.32
N ILE A 205 18.89 16.23 -21.70
CA ILE A 205 18.29 17.12 -22.71
C ILE A 205 18.31 16.47 -24.11
N ALA A 206 19.34 15.67 -24.40
CA ALA A 206 19.53 15.05 -25.72
C ALA A 206 18.58 13.88 -25.99
N THR A 207 18.31 13.06 -24.98
CA THR A 207 17.56 11.80 -25.11
C THR A 207 16.17 11.87 -24.48
N GLY A 208 15.97 12.80 -23.53
CA GLY A 208 14.80 12.83 -22.67
C GLY A 208 14.83 11.79 -21.54
N ASP A 209 15.91 11.01 -21.41
CA ASP A 209 16.01 9.95 -20.43
C ASP A 209 16.07 10.51 -19.00
N VAL A 210 15.44 9.80 -18.06
CA VAL A 210 15.24 10.28 -16.68
C VAL A 210 15.84 9.33 -15.67
N HIS A 211 16.61 9.89 -14.73
CA HIS A 211 17.00 9.24 -13.48
C HIS A 211 16.75 10.18 -12.30
N TRP A 212 16.78 9.63 -11.09
CA TRP A 212 16.60 10.42 -9.88
C TRP A 212 17.83 10.40 -9.00
N ARG A 213 18.00 11.47 -8.21
CA ARG A 213 19.04 11.57 -7.18
C ARG A 213 18.47 12.16 -5.90
N THR A 214 18.88 11.59 -4.78
CA THR A 214 18.58 12.13 -3.45
C THR A 214 19.87 12.36 -2.66
N TRP A 215 19.84 13.34 -1.75
CA TRP A 215 20.91 13.58 -0.78
C TRP A 215 20.30 13.71 0.61
N THR A 216 20.78 12.88 1.54
CA THR A 216 20.38 12.96 2.96
C THR A 216 21.16 14.05 3.68
N ARG A 217 20.75 14.37 4.93
CA ARG A 217 21.48 15.29 5.82
C ARG A 217 22.88 14.79 6.18
N ASP A 218 23.08 13.49 6.14
CA ASP A 218 24.37 12.83 6.39
C ASP A 218 25.25 12.81 5.13
N ASN A 219 24.87 13.58 4.10
CA ASN A 219 25.59 13.71 2.83
C ASN A 219 25.70 12.38 2.06
N HIS A 220 24.78 11.44 2.30
CA HIS A 220 24.67 10.24 1.47
C HIS A 220 23.88 10.58 0.21
N ARG A 221 24.46 10.29 -0.96
CA ARG A 221 23.82 10.44 -2.25
C ARG A 221 23.31 9.09 -2.74
N SER A 222 22.02 8.98 -3.01
CA SER A 222 21.41 7.83 -3.66
C SER A 222 20.99 8.17 -5.09
N THR A 223 21.21 7.26 -6.03
CA THR A 223 20.84 7.42 -7.44
C THR A 223 19.92 6.29 -7.87
N TYR A 224 18.89 6.57 -8.65
CA TYR A 224 17.83 5.62 -8.99
C TYR A 224 17.57 5.58 -10.50
N GLY A 225 17.43 4.37 -11.03
CA GLY A 225 17.07 4.09 -12.41
C GLY A 225 17.94 4.81 -13.44
N THR A 226 19.26 4.63 -13.38
CA THR A 226 20.23 5.12 -14.37
C THR A 226 20.38 4.18 -15.57
N SER A 227 19.87 2.95 -15.47
CA SER A 227 19.89 1.96 -16.53
C SER A 227 18.53 1.30 -16.70
N SER A 228 18.34 0.57 -17.80
CA SER A 228 17.13 -0.23 -18.03
C SER A 228 16.99 -1.42 -17.06
N ALA A 229 18.09 -1.86 -16.43
CA ALA A 229 18.07 -2.93 -15.43
C ALA A 229 17.45 -2.47 -14.11
N SER A 230 17.61 -1.20 -13.74
CA SER A 230 17.08 -0.59 -12.52
C SER A 230 15.81 0.24 -12.75
N ARG A 231 15.04 -0.12 -13.80
CA ARG A 231 13.76 0.51 -14.13
C ARG A 231 12.69 -0.54 -14.36
N ILE A 232 11.50 -0.30 -13.83
CA ILE A 232 10.26 -0.95 -14.27
C ILE A 232 9.60 0.02 -15.24
N ALA A 233 9.59 -0.31 -16.52
CA ALA A 233 9.10 0.54 -17.60
C ALA A 233 8.25 -0.25 -18.58
N ASP A 234 7.39 0.45 -19.33
CA ASP A 234 6.57 -0.14 -20.39
C ASP A 234 7.50 -0.82 -21.41
N PRO A 235 7.41 -2.14 -21.60
CA PRO A 235 8.30 -2.82 -22.53
C PRO A 235 8.05 -2.43 -24.00
N ALA A 236 6.86 -1.94 -24.34
CA ALA A 236 6.56 -1.41 -25.67
C ALA A 236 7.03 0.05 -25.85
N HIS A 237 7.10 0.81 -24.75
CA HIS A 237 7.52 2.21 -24.74
C HIS A 237 8.49 2.50 -23.59
N PRO A 238 9.78 2.17 -23.69
CA PRO A 238 10.72 2.22 -22.56
C PRO A 238 10.90 3.60 -21.89
N GLY A 239 10.49 4.69 -22.55
CA GLY A 239 10.44 6.03 -21.94
C GLY A 239 9.34 6.20 -20.87
N ARG A 240 8.32 5.33 -20.86
CA ARG A 240 7.27 5.27 -19.83
C ARG A 240 7.76 4.46 -18.64
N VAL A 241 8.59 5.09 -17.81
CA VAL A 241 9.13 4.48 -16.59
C VAL A 241 8.13 4.62 -15.45
N PHE A 242 7.70 3.49 -14.88
CA PHE A 242 6.80 3.42 -13.73
C PHE A 242 7.54 3.54 -12.40
N SER A 243 8.69 2.85 -12.28
CA SER A 243 9.51 2.85 -11.07
C SER A 243 11.00 2.91 -11.39
N TRP A 244 11.73 3.79 -10.70
CA TRP A 244 13.18 3.92 -10.69
C TRP A 244 13.71 3.26 -9.42
N LEU A 245 14.37 2.12 -9.60
CA LEU A 245 14.96 1.33 -8.52
C LEU A 245 16.31 1.91 -8.12
N LEU A 246 16.69 1.78 -6.85
CA LEU A 246 17.96 2.28 -6.34
C LEU A 246 19.13 1.59 -7.06
N ASP A 247 20.03 2.34 -7.69
CA ASP A 247 21.25 1.81 -8.31
C ASP A 247 22.41 1.79 -7.34
N GLU A 248 22.60 2.92 -6.65
CA GLU A 248 23.80 3.20 -5.91
C GLU A 248 23.49 4.16 -4.76
N THR A 249 24.11 3.92 -3.61
CA THR A 249 24.26 4.92 -2.54
C THR A 249 25.75 5.13 -2.27
N ARG A 250 26.14 6.38 -2.06
CA ARG A 250 27.52 6.72 -1.71
C ARG A 250 27.61 7.79 -0.63
N ASP A 251 28.65 7.74 0.17
CA ASP A 251 28.97 8.78 1.15
C ASP A 251 30.04 9.76 0.63
N ASP A 252 30.46 10.69 1.48
CA ASP A 252 31.49 11.69 1.19
C ASP A 252 32.93 11.21 1.42
N ARG A 253 33.09 9.96 1.86
CA ARG A 253 34.38 9.30 2.09
C ARG A 253 34.74 8.31 0.96
N GLY A 254 33.87 8.20 -0.05
CA GLY A 254 34.06 7.32 -1.20
C GLY A 254 33.64 5.87 -0.93
N ASN A 255 32.88 5.59 0.14
CA ASN A 255 32.25 4.28 0.31
C ASN A 255 31.00 4.18 -0.56
N LEU A 256 30.79 3.01 -1.14
CA LEU A 256 29.74 2.73 -2.12
C LEU A 256 28.89 1.53 -1.69
N VAL A 257 27.60 1.59 -2.03
CA VAL A 257 26.67 0.47 -2.04
C VAL A 257 26.03 0.43 -3.42
N VAL A 258 26.15 -0.68 -4.14
CA VAL A 258 25.63 -0.86 -5.50
C VAL A 258 24.59 -1.99 -5.51
N PHE A 259 23.48 -1.77 -6.22
CA PHE A 259 22.35 -2.68 -6.31
C PHE A 259 22.22 -3.18 -7.75
N GLU A 260 22.22 -4.50 -7.92
CA GLU A 260 22.07 -5.14 -9.22
C GLU A 260 20.76 -5.90 -9.30
N TYR A 261 20.09 -5.79 -10.45
CA TYR A 261 18.79 -6.39 -10.69
C TYR A 261 18.83 -7.34 -11.88
N SER A 262 18.06 -8.43 -11.79
CA SER A 262 17.72 -9.29 -12.93
C SER A 262 16.37 -8.87 -13.50
N ALA A 263 16.27 -8.82 -14.83
CA ALA A 263 14.98 -8.71 -15.50
C ALA A 263 14.22 -10.04 -15.43
N GLU A 264 12.90 -9.98 -15.34
CA GLU A 264 12.07 -11.17 -15.55
C GLU A 264 12.29 -11.72 -16.96
N ASP A 265 12.24 -13.04 -17.09
CA ASP A 265 12.41 -13.74 -18.35
C ASP A 265 11.40 -14.89 -18.51
N LEU A 266 11.56 -15.66 -19.58
CA LEU A 266 10.68 -16.78 -19.93
C LEU A 266 11.29 -18.14 -19.55
N GLN A 267 12.36 -18.17 -18.74
CA GLN A 267 12.93 -19.44 -18.28
C GLN A 267 11.91 -20.18 -17.42
N ASN A 268 11.75 -21.48 -17.70
CA ASN A 268 10.77 -22.37 -17.09
C ASN A 268 9.29 -22.02 -17.36
N VAL A 269 8.99 -21.08 -18.28
CA VAL A 269 7.61 -20.69 -18.63
C VAL A 269 7.04 -21.55 -19.76
N ASP A 270 5.86 -22.14 -19.53
CA ASP A 270 5.06 -22.71 -20.62
C ASP A 270 4.40 -21.58 -21.42
N THR A 271 5.09 -21.14 -22.49
CA THR A 271 4.60 -20.08 -23.40
C THR A 271 3.37 -20.48 -24.22
N THR A 272 2.95 -21.76 -24.17
CA THR A 272 1.75 -22.25 -24.86
C THR A 272 0.52 -22.26 -23.97
N ALA A 273 0.70 -22.11 -22.65
CA ALA A 273 -0.41 -22.01 -21.72
C ALA A 273 -1.29 -20.79 -22.05
N PRO A 274 -2.64 -20.90 -21.98
CA PRO A 274 -3.55 -19.83 -22.38
C PRO A 274 -3.25 -18.47 -21.72
N GLU A 275 -2.86 -18.48 -20.46
CA GLU A 275 -2.53 -17.29 -19.67
C GLU A 275 -1.23 -16.59 -20.08
N GLU A 276 -0.33 -17.28 -20.78
CA GLU A 276 0.94 -16.72 -21.26
C GLU A 276 0.92 -16.49 -22.78
N HIS A 277 0.27 -17.35 -23.54
CA HIS A 277 0.24 -17.31 -25.00
C HIS A 277 -0.26 -15.96 -25.55
N GLU A 278 -1.45 -15.53 -25.12
CA GLU A 278 -2.07 -14.30 -25.61
C GLU A 278 -1.30 -13.05 -25.15
N ARG A 279 -0.78 -13.08 -23.92
CA ARG A 279 0.03 -12.00 -23.35
C ARG A 279 1.36 -11.81 -24.10
N LEU A 280 2.03 -12.93 -24.40
CA LEU A 280 3.31 -12.94 -25.11
C LEU A 280 3.18 -12.68 -26.61
N ALA A 281 1.98 -12.84 -27.18
CA ALA A 281 1.71 -12.46 -28.57
C ALA A 281 1.86 -10.95 -28.79
N VAL A 282 1.56 -10.14 -27.77
CA VAL A 282 1.66 -8.67 -27.84
C VAL A 282 3.05 -8.18 -27.42
N VAL A 283 3.55 -8.63 -26.26
CA VAL A 283 4.81 -8.13 -25.69
C VAL A 283 5.65 -9.27 -25.10
N GLN A 284 6.82 -9.51 -25.69
CA GLN A 284 7.77 -10.54 -25.21
C GLN A 284 8.75 -10.02 -24.15
N THR A 285 9.07 -8.73 -24.16
CA THR A 285 9.94 -8.12 -23.16
C THR A 285 9.20 -7.96 -21.83
N GLN A 286 9.82 -8.33 -20.72
CA GLN A 286 9.17 -8.30 -19.41
C GLN A 286 9.57 -7.05 -18.61
N ALA A 287 8.60 -6.40 -17.98
CA ALA A 287 8.80 -5.17 -17.23
C ALA A 287 9.41 -5.40 -15.84
N GLN A 288 9.10 -6.53 -15.20
CA GLN A 288 9.45 -6.81 -13.81
C GLN A 288 10.97 -6.92 -13.59
N ARG A 289 11.41 -6.52 -12.39
CA ARG A 289 12.81 -6.58 -11.94
C ARG A 289 12.90 -7.24 -10.58
N TYR A 290 13.99 -7.96 -10.36
CA TYR A 290 14.28 -8.67 -9.11
C TYR A 290 15.65 -8.24 -8.60
N LEU A 291 15.74 -7.73 -7.38
CA LEU A 291 17.04 -7.42 -6.78
C LEU A 291 17.83 -8.72 -6.67
N ARG A 292 19.04 -8.76 -7.22
CA ARG A 292 19.87 -9.95 -7.27
C ARG A 292 21.06 -9.85 -6.35
N ARG A 293 21.71 -8.69 -6.32
CA ARG A 293 22.92 -8.45 -5.54
C ARG A 293 22.96 -7.05 -4.97
N VAL A 294 23.56 -6.95 -3.79
CA VAL A 294 23.95 -5.68 -3.18
C VAL A 294 25.41 -5.77 -2.79
N TYR A 295 26.24 -5.01 -3.46
CA TYR A 295 27.68 -4.94 -3.20
C TYR A 295 27.99 -3.74 -2.32
N TYR A 296 28.90 -3.89 -1.37
CA TYR A 296 29.38 -2.79 -0.54
C TYR A 296 30.76 -3.06 0.05
N GLY A 297 31.37 -2.03 0.65
CA GLY A 297 32.74 -2.12 1.16
C GLY A 297 33.76 -2.25 0.03
N ASN A 298 33.68 -1.37 -0.96
CA ASN A 298 34.66 -1.25 -2.05
C ASN A 298 36.10 -1.11 -1.51
N ALA A 299 37.07 -1.77 -2.13
CA ALA A 299 38.47 -1.74 -1.68
C ALA A 299 39.10 -0.34 -1.79
N ALA A 300 38.84 0.37 -2.89
CA ALA A 300 39.37 1.72 -3.14
C ALA A 300 38.25 2.77 -3.11
N PRO A 301 38.46 3.95 -2.48
CA PRO A 301 37.47 5.03 -2.44
C PRO A 301 36.99 5.42 -3.84
N ASP A 302 35.67 5.63 -3.98
CA ASP A 302 34.97 6.00 -5.22
C ASP A 302 35.08 5.02 -6.40
N VAL A 303 35.69 3.84 -6.18
CA VAL A 303 35.79 2.78 -7.19
C VAL A 303 34.77 1.69 -6.89
N ALA A 304 33.82 1.49 -7.80
CA ALA A 304 32.77 0.46 -7.71
C ALA A 304 33.28 -0.93 -8.13
N ALA A 305 34.33 -1.42 -7.45
CA ALA A 305 34.95 -2.71 -7.73
C ALA A 305 35.58 -3.29 -6.46
N ASP A 306 36.06 -4.54 -6.55
CA ASP A 306 36.81 -5.23 -5.50
C ASP A 306 36.07 -5.17 -4.15
N TRP A 307 34.81 -5.60 -4.19
CA TRP A 307 33.88 -5.52 -3.08
C TRP A 307 34.24 -6.53 -1.99
N LEU A 308 34.34 -6.09 -0.74
CA LEU A 308 34.59 -6.98 0.39
C LEU A 308 33.34 -7.74 0.84
N PHE A 309 32.16 -7.18 0.55
CA PHE A 309 30.89 -7.70 1.01
C PHE A 309 29.85 -7.76 -0.10
N GLU A 310 29.06 -8.82 -0.10
CA GLU A 310 27.94 -9.01 -1.01
C GLU A 310 26.73 -9.58 -0.27
N VAL A 311 25.56 -8.98 -0.47
CA VAL A 311 24.27 -9.60 -0.19
C VAL A 311 23.73 -10.15 -1.49
N ARG A 312 23.48 -11.47 -1.57
CA ARG A 312 22.98 -12.14 -2.77
C ARG A 312 21.60 -12.71 -2.50
N LEU A 313 20.62 -12.37 -3.33
CA LEU A 313 19.25 -12.89 -3.24
C LEU A 313 19.14 -14.12 -4.14
N ASP A 314 18.80 -15.25 -3.56
CA ASP A 314 18.60 -16.52 -4.25
C ASP A 314 17.11 -16.71 -4.57
N TYR A 315 16.77 -16.94 -5.84
CA TYR A 315 15.40 -17.20 -6.29
C TYR A 315 15.14 -18.69 -6.51
N GLY A 316 15.99 -19.56 -5.96
CA GLY A 316 15.98 -21.01 -6.15
C GLY A 316 16.93 -21.49 -7.24
N ASP A 317 17.86 -20.61 -7.67
CA ASP A 317 18.80 -20.82 -8.77
C ASP A 317 20.26 -20.76 -8.33
N LEU A 318 20.51 -20.77 -7.03
CA LEU A 318 21.87 -20.84 -6.48
C LEU A 318 22.10 -22.15 -5.74
N GLN A 319 23.32 -22.65 -5.84
CA GLN A 319 23.82 -23.71 -4.96
C GLN A 319 24.07 -23.17 -3.54
N THR A 320 24.39 -24.05 -2.58
CA THR A 320 24.64 -23.66 -1.19
C THR A 320 25.80 -22.67 -1.04
N ASP A 321 26.83 -22.78 -1.86
CA ASP A 321 27.98 -21.86 -1.88
C ASP A 321 27.67 -20.52 -2.59
N GLY A 322 26.43 -20.34 -3.05
CA GLY A 322 25.99 -19.15 -3.78
C GLY A 322 26.40 -19.14 -5.26
N SER A 323 27.05 -20.20 -5.78
CA SER A 323 27.31 -20.35 -7.21
C SER A 323 26.03 -20.64 -8.00
N ALA A 324 26.06 -20.45 -9.32
CA ALA A 324 24.90 -20.68 -10.17
C ALA A 324 24.50 -22.17 -10.15
N GLY A 325 23.23 -22.44 -9.90
CA GLY A 325 22.62 -23.77 -9.95
C GLY A 325 21.71 -23.93 -11.16
N ASP A 326 20.59 -24.62 -10.94
CA ASP A 326 19.55 -24.77 -11.95
C ASP A 326 18.86 -23.43 -12.25
N PRO A 327 18.24 -23.26 -13.43
CA PRO A 327 17.43 -22.09 -13.75
C PRO A 327 16.36 -21.79 -12.69
N TRP A 328 16.15 -20.51 -12.38
CA TRP A 328 15.19 -20.10 -11.35
C TRP A 328 13.79 -20.66 -11.59
N PRO A 329 13.19 -21.34 -10.59
CA PRO A 329 11.87 -21.93 -10.73
C PRO A 329 10.78 -20.85 -10.86
N LEU A 330 9.61 -21.29 -11.34
CA LEU A 330 8.39 -20.49 -11.26
C LEU A 330 7.71 -20.71 -9.92
N ARG A 331 7.10 -19.64 -9.40
CA ARG A 331 6.08 -19.73 -8.34
C ARG A 331 4.79 -20.34 -8.89
N GLN A 332 4.01 -20.99 -8.03
CA GLN A 332 2.73 -21.58 -8.42
C GLN A 332 1.63 -20.53 -8.64
N ASP A 333 1.64 -19.44 -7.89
CA ASP A 333 0.68 -18.33 -7.95
C ASP A 333 1.24 -17.15 -8.77
N THR A 334 1.56 -17.38 -10.04
CA THR A 334 2.01 -16.31 -10.94
C THR A 334 0.90 -15.27 -11.14
N PHE A 335 1.24 -13.98 -11.05
CA PHE A 335 0.26 -12.90 -11.15
C PHE A 335 0.77 -11.68 -11.94
N SER A 336 -0.17 -10.86 -12.40
CA SER A 336 0.07 -9.59 -13.09
C SER A 336 -0.46 -8.42 -12.27
N ASN A 337 0.25 -7.30 -12.31
CA ASN A 337 -0.24 -6.01 -11.82
C ASN A 337 -0.28 -5.01 -12.99
N HIS A 338 -1.42 -4.37 -13.19
CA HIS A 338 -1.65 -3.40 -14.28
C HIS A 338 -1.76 -1.95 -13.80
N ARG A 339 -1.46 -1.66 -12.52
CA ARG A 339 -1.49 -0.28 -11.98
C ARG A 339 -0.48 0.65 -12.65
N ALA A 340 0.52 0.09 -13.32
CA ALA A 340 1.47 0.84 -14.15
C ALA A 340 0.89 1.23 -15.52
N GLY A 341 -0.32 0.80 -15.90
CA GLY A 341 -0.86 0.94 -17.25
C GLY A 341 -0.28 -0.05 -18.27
N PHE A 342 0.58 -0.97 -17.82
CA PHE A 342 1.11 -2.10 -18.59
C PHE A 342 1.31 -3.31 -17.66
N ASP A 343 1.50 -4.49 -18.24
CA ASP A 343 1.66 -5.74 -17.48
C ASP A 343 3.00 -5.80 -16.74
N VAL A 344 2.95 -5.81 -15.39
CA VAL A 344 4.07 -6.16 -14.53
C VAL A 344 3.84 -7.57 -13.98
N ARG A 345 4.37 -8.56 -14.72
CA ARG A 345 4.24 -9.98 -14.41
C ARG A 345 5.28 -10.44 -13.38
N THR A 346 4.84 -11.14 -12.34
CA THR A 346 5.72 -11.67 -11.29
C THR A 346 5.70 -13.19 -11.26
N ARG A 347 6.84 -13.85 -11.55
CA ARG A 347 6.94 -15.32 -11.55
C ARG A 347 7.93 -15.91 -10.56
N ARG A 348 8.74 -15.08 -9.91
CA ARG A 348 9.86 -15.55 -9.07
C ARG A 348 9.59 -15.32 -7.59
N LEU A 349 10.11 -16.22 -6.76
CA LEU A 349 10.08 -16.15 -5.30
C LEU A 349 11.50 -16.24 -4.75
N CYS A 350 11.88 -15.29 -3.91
CA CYS A 350 13.17 -15.33 -3.21
C CYS A 350 13.13 -16.47 -2.19
N ARG A 351 14.08 -17.39 -2.24
CA ARG A 351 14.19 -18.56 -1.35
C ARG A 351 15.17 -18.34 -0.23
N ARG A 352 16.28 -17.65 -0.52
CA ARG A 352 17.32 -17.35 0.48
C ARG A 352 17.91 -15.97 0.23
N ILE A 353 18.41 -15.34 1.29
CA ILE A 353 19.21 -14.13 1.20
C ILE A 353 20.55 -14.41 1.87
N LEU A 354 21.61 -14.43 1.06
CA LEU A 354 22.95 -14.86 1.42
C LEU A 354 23.82 -13.65 1.74
N MET A 355 24.65 -13.78 2.77
CA MET A 355 25.70 -12.81 3.11
C MET A 355 27.05 -13.45 2.77
N LEU A 356 27.77 -12.88 1.80
CA LEU A 356 29.07 -13.36 1.34
C LEU A 356 30.17 -12.33 1.64
N HIS A 357 31.35 -12.86 1.98
CA HIS A 357 32.58 -12.11 2.22
C HIS A 357 33.63 -12.47 1.16
N HIS A 358 34.41 -11.47 0.74
CA HIS A 358 35.41 -11.57 -0.31
C HIS A 358 36.80 -11.07 0.15
N PHE A 359 37.25 -11.57 1.31
CA PHE A 359 38.57 -11.24 1.84
C PHE A 359 39.62 -12.21 1.32
N GLU A 360 40.84 -11.72 1.03
CA GLU A 360 41.96 -12.54 0.58
C GLU A 360 42.43 -13.54 1.65
N GLU A 361 42.18 -13.23 2.92
CA GLU A 361 42.52 -14.07 4.07
C GLU A 361 41.58 -15.27 4.24
N LEU A 362 40.45 -15.30 3.54
CA LEU A 362 39.50 -16.41 3.60
C LEU A 362 39.92 -17.53 2.63
N PRO A 363 39.62 -18.80 2.96
CA PRO A 363 40.09 -19.95 2.17
C PRO A 363 39.49 -20.01 0.75
N ILE A 364 38.42 -19.25 0.48
CA ILE A 364 37.73 -19.19 -0.81
C ILE A 364 37.26 -17.76 -1.10
N THR A 365 37.21 -17.39 -2.38
CA THR A 365 36.93 -16.03 -2.83
C THR A 365 35.52 -15.55 -2.51
N SER A 366 34.52 -16.43 -2.52
CA SER A 366 33.12 -16.09 -2.19
C SER A 366 32.69 -16.89 -0.97
N TYR A 367 33.01 -16.38 0.21
CA TYR A 367 32.78 -17.10 1.45
C TYR A 367 31.39 -16.78 2.00
N LEU A 368 30.47 -17.73 1.96
CA LEU A 368 29.18 -17.63 2.63
C LEU A 368 29.34 -17.62 4.16
N VAL A 369 28.90 -16.55 4.82
CA VAL A 369 28.95 -16.44 6.29
C VAL A 369 27.60 -16.68 6.96
N ALA A 370 26.52 -16.25 6.32
CA ALA A 370 25.17 -16.36 6.88
C ALA A 370 24.11 -16.35 5.78
N ALA A 371 22.93 -16.88 6.09
CA ALA A 371 21.75 -16.79 5.25
C ALA A 371 20.48 -16.55 6.06
N ILE A 372 19.51 -15.89 5.42
CA ILE A 372 18.09 -15.98 5.77
C ILE A 372 17.44 -16.95 4.79
N GLU A 373 16.82 -18.01 5.31
CA GLU A 373 16.11 -19.03 4.55
C GLU A 373 14.61 -18.81 4.72
N LEU A 374 13.89 -18.81 3.59
CA LEU A 374 12.46 -18.50 3.50
C LEU A 374 11.70 -19.75 3.09
N THR A 375 10.84 -20.23 3.98
CA THR A 375 9.97 -21.40 3.74
C THR A 375 8.56 -20.93 3.41
N TYR A 376 8.00 -21.47 2.34
CA TYR A 376 6.71 -21.08 1.82
C TYR A 376 5.69 -22.21 1.89
N ASP A 377 4.44 -21.85 2.13
CA ASP A 377 3.27 -22.63 1.70
C ASP A 377 2.87 -22.11 0.30
N GLU A 378 3.28 -22.84 -0.73
CA GLU A 378 3.02 -22.50 -2.13
C GLU A 378 1.80 -23.26 -2.64
N ASN A 379 0.85 -22.52 -3.19
CA ASN A 379 -0.28 -23.07 -3.91
C ASN A 379 -0.64 -22.15 -5.10
N PRO A 380 -1.44 -22.62 -6.07
CA PRO A 380 -1.79 -21.82 -7.25
C PRO A 380 -2.62 -20.55 -6.99
N THR A 381 -3.18 -20.38 -5.79
CA THR A 381 -4.01 -19.22 -5.43
C THR A 381 -3.18 -18.12 -4.78
N ALA A 382 -2.37 -18.48 -3.77
CA ALA A 382 -1.63 -17.53 -2.96
C ALA A 382 -0.49 -18.23 -2.21
N THR A 383 0.75 -17.75 -2.41
CA THR A 383 1.92 -18.19 -1.67
C THR A 383 2.10 -17.39 -0.38
N LEU A 384 2.25 -18.09 0.75
CA LEU A 384 2.44 -17.53 2.09
C LEU A 384 3.82 -17.89 2.67
N LEU A 385 4.54 -16.91 3.19
CA LEU A 385 5.81 -17.14 3.91
C LEU A 385 5.52 -17.70 5.30
N THR A 386 5.82 -18.96 5.56
CA THR A 386 5.46 -19.67 6.80
C THR A 386 6.60 -19.80 7.78
N ALA A 387 7.86 -19.72 7.34
CA ALA A 387 8.98 -19.66 8.26
C ALA A 387 10.16 -18.83 7.74
N ILE A 388 10.83 -18.15 8.67
CA ILE A 388 12.09 -17.42 8.42
C ILE A 388 13.16 -18.00 9.34
N THR A 389 14.20 -18.58 8.75
CA THR A 389 15.30 -19.21 9.49
C THR A 389 16.62 -18.48 9.25
N ARG A 390 17.30 -18.08 10.32
CA ARG A 390 18.67 -17.55 10.23
C ARG A 390 19.68 -18.68 10.41
N ARG A 391 20.60 -18.81 9.44
CA ARG A 391 21.67 -19.82 9.46
C ARG A 391 23.04 -19.15 9.34
N GLY A 392 24.02 -19.65 10.10
CA GLY A 392 25.43 -19.32 9.95
C GLY A 392 26.19 -20.48 9.31
N TYR A 393 27.23 -20.15 8.55
CA TYR A 393 28.04 -21.11 7.78
C TYR A 393 29.52 -21.01 8.17
N LEU A 394 30.19 -22.15 8.20
CA LEU A 394 31.64 -22.27 8.40
C LEU A 394 32.19 -23.24 7.34
N TYR A 395 33.13 -22.76 6.54
CA TYR A 395 33.79 -23.58 5.52
C TYR A 395 34.93 -24.39 6.15
N ASP A 396 34.95 -25.69 5.90
CA ASP A 396 36.06 -26.59 6.20
C ASP A 396 36.96 -26.68 4.97
N ASP A 397 38.17 -26.15 5.06
CA ASP A 397 39.15 -26.07 3.98
C ASP A 397 39.80 -27.42 3.64
N VAL A 398 39.76 -28.38 4.57
CA VAL A 398 40.31 -29.72 4.36
C VAL A 398 39.31 -30.60 3.61
N GLN A 399 38.03 -30.52 3.98
CA GLN A 399 36.96 -31.29 3.37
C GLN A 399 36.30 -30.57 2.18
N GLU A 400 36.61 -29.30 1.97
CA GLU A 400 36.03 -28.41 0.96
C GLU A 400 34.49 -28.31 1.05
N VAL A 401 33.94 -28.36 2.27
CA VAL A 401 32.48 -28.34 2.50
C VAL A 401 32.09 -27.33 3.57
N TYR A 402 30.85 -26.85 3.48
CA TYR A 402 30.26 -26.03 4.53
C TYR A 402 29.66 -26.89 5.64
N THR A 403 29.98 -26.54 6.88
CA THR A 403 29.18 -26.85 8.06
C THR A 403 28.28 -25.67 8.39
N SER A 404 27.14 -25.91 9.05
CA SER A 404 26.21 -24.84 9.37
C SER A 404 25.47 -25.07 10.69
N ALA A 405 24.99 -23.98 11.28
CA ALA A 405 24.12 -24.00 12.44
C ALA A 405 23.02 -22.95 12.26
N ALA A 406 21.80 -23.27 12.68
CA ALA A 406 20.64 -22.39 12.56
C ALA A 406 20.09 -21.99 13.93
N TYR A 407 19.55 -20.78 13.99
CA TYR A 407 18.65 -20.39 15.06
C TYR A 407 17.30 -21.09 14.90
N PRO A 408 16.48 -21.16 15.97
CA PRO A 408 15.09 -21.56 15.84
C PRO A 408 14.35 -20.67 14.81
N PRO A 409 13.50 -21.26 13.95
CA PRO A 409 12.76 -20.49 12.96
C PRO A 409 11.74 -19.56 13.62
N ILE A 410 11.51 -18.41 12.99
CA ILE A 410 10.29 -17.63 13.21
C ILE A 410 9.20 -18.32 12.37
N GLU A 411 8.20 -18.91 13.03
CA GLU A 411 7.05 -19.51 12.37
C GLU A 411 5.89 -18.53 12.29
N LEU A 412 5.24 -18.50 11.13
CA LEU A 412 4.18 -17.58 10.77
C LEU A 412 2.94 -18.37 10.36
N THR A 413 1.78 -17.96 10.88
CA THR A 413 0.49 -18.51 10.48
C THR A 413 -0.44 -17.38 10.07
N TYR A 414 -1.33 -17.69 9.14
CA TYR A 414 -2.25 -16.73 8.53
C TYR A 414 -3.68 -17.17 8.79
N SER A 415 -4.60 -16.22 8.85
CA SER A 415 -6.04 -16.52 8.88
C SER A 415 -6.45 -17.22 7.58
N ALA A 416 -7.00 -18.42 7.69
CA ALA A 416 -7.50 -19.14 6.54
C ALA A 416 -8.86 -18.59 6.07
N ALA A 417 -9.08 -18.53 4.76
CA ALA A 417 -10.38 -18.25 4.17
C ALA A 417 -11.25 -19.52 4.19
N GLU A 418 -11.75 -19.89 5.36
CA GLU A 418 -12.62 -21.05 5.51
C GLU A 418 -14.06 -20.69 5.13
N ILE A 419 -14.57 -21.25 4.03
CA ILE A 419 -15.97 -21.11 3.66
C ILE A 419 -16.80 -21.96 4.60
N GLY A 420 -17.59 -21.31 5.46
CA GLY A 420 -18.55 -21.99 6.32
C GLY A 420 -19.59 -22.75 5.47
N THR A 421 -19.67 -24.07 5.64
CA THR A 421 -20.62 -24.92 4.93
C THR A 421 -21.99 -25.00 5.61
N ALA A 422 -22.09 -24.51 6.85
CA ALA A 422 -23.34 -24.46 7.58
C ALA A 422 -24.19 -23.29 7.08
N THR A 423 -25.40 -23.59 6.62
CA THR A 423 -26.41 -22.55 6.35
C THR A 423 -26.73 -21.82 7.64
N GLN A 424 -26.46 -20.51 7.66
CA GLN A 424 -26.89 -19.64 8.74
C GLN A 424 -28.22 -18.99 8.36
N HIS A 425 -29.08 -18.82 9.36
CA HIS A 425 -30.35 -18.11 9.19
C HIS A 425 -30.19 -16.72 9.80
N LEU A 426 -30.67 -15.70 9.09
CA LEU A 426 -30.83 -14.36 9.67
C LEU A 426 -31.74 -14.46 10.89
N ASP A 427 -31.42 -13.68 11.92
CA ASP A 427 -32.23 -13.71 13.14
C ASP A 427 -33.68 -13.27 12.82
N PRO A 428 -34.69 -13.83 13.50
CA PRO A 428 -36.08 -13.48 13.22
C PRO A 428 -36.43 -12.00 13.42
N ALA A 429 -35.66 -11.23 14.21
CA ALA A 429 -35.90 -9.80 14.37
C ALA A 429 -35.42 -9.02 13.14
N SER A 430 -34.27 -9.39 12.56
CA SER A 430 -33.79 -8.88 11.28
C SER A 430 -34.74 -9.16 10.12
N LEU A 431 -35.46 -10.30 10.15
CA LEU A 431 -36.46 -10.65 9.13
C LEU A 431 -37.79 -9.90 9.27
N ARG A 432 -38.05 -9.20 10.37
CA ARG A 432 -39.28 -8.41 10.52
C ARG A 432 -39.35 -7.34 9.45
N ASP A 433 -40.57 -7.09 8.99
CA ASP A 433 -40.89 -6.08 7.98
C ASP A 433 -40.28 -6.37 6.58
N LEU A 434 -39.85 -7.61 6.35
CA LEU A 434 -39.42 -8.14 5.04
C LEU A 434 -40.42 -9.19 4.51
N PRO A 435 -41.65 -8.80 4.12
CA PRO A 435 -42.76 -9.73 3.82
C PRO A 435 -42.53 -10.64 2.61
N ALA A 436 -41.56 -10.32 1.74
CA ALA A 436 -41.19 -11.12 0.56
C ALA A 436 -39.72 -11.57 0.60
N GLY A 437 -39.06 -11.47 1.75
CA GLY A 437 -37.61 -11.70 1.88
C GLY A 437 -36.77 -10.63 1.16
N VAL A 438 -35.47 -10.89 1.01
CA VAL A 438 -34.50 -10.00 0.36
C VAL A 438 -34.31 -10.29 -1.14
N ASP A 439 -34.81 -11.43 -1.63
CA ASP A 439 -34.52 -11.96 -2.98
C ASP A 439 -35.40 -11.36 -4.10
N GLY A 440 -36.42 -10.57 -3.75
CA GLY A 440 -37.48 -10.17 -4.67
C GLY A 440 -37.24 -8.90 -5.50
N GLY A 441 -36.00 -8.40 -5.62
CA GLY A 441 -35.66 -7.15 -6.33
C GLY A 441 -36.22 -5.86 -5.70
N ARG A 442 -37.01 -5.97 -4.63
CA ARG A 442 -37.56 -4.85 -3.85
C ARG A 442 -36.53 -4.20 -2.92
N PHE A 443 -35.51 -4.96 -2.54
CA PHE A 443 -34.46 -4.56 -1.62
C PHE A 443 -33.14 -4.44 -2.37
N ARG A 444 -32.36 -3.42 -2.03
CA ARG A 444 -30.99 -3.23 -2.49
C ARG A 444 -30.06 -3.33 -1.29
N PHE A 445 -29.07 -4.22 -1.38
CA PHE A 445 -27.93 -4.19 -0.48
C PHE A 445 -27.05 -3.00 -0.83
N ILE A 446 -26.92 -2.07 0.09
CA ILE A 446 -26.17 -0.84 -0.14
C ILE A 446 -25.66 -0.26 1.16
N ASP A 447 -24.42 0.21 1.15
CA ASP A 447 -23.86 1.00 2.23
C ASP A 447 -24.27 2.46 2.03
N LEU A 448 -25.47 2.81 2.52
CA LEU A 448 -26.05 4.14 2.29
C LEU A 448 -25.34 5.26 3.06
N ASP A 449 -24.72 4.90 4.18
CA ASP A 449 -24.13 5.83 5.15
C ASP A 449 -22.59 5.83 5.13
N GLY A 450 -21.96 5.00 4.28
CA GLY A 450 -20.49 4.93 4.14
C GLY A 450 -19.80 4.29 5.35
N GLU A 451 -20.43 3.29 5.96
CA GLU A 451 -20.00 2.69 7.22
C GLU A 451 -19.15 1.42 7.02
N GLY A 452 -18.95 1.01 5.77
CA GLY A 452 -18.24 -0.20 5.36
C GLY A 452 -19.07 -1.48 5.45
N ILE A 453 -20.36 -1.40 5.82
CA ILE A 453 -21.26 -2.54 5.95
C ILE A 453 -22.58 -2.24 5.23
N PRO A 454 -22.97 -3.01 4.20
CA PRO A 454 -24.21 -2.75 3.48
C PRO A 454 -25.44 -3.05 4.34
N GLY A 455 -26.41 -2.13 4.30
CA GLY A 455 -27.77 -2.35 4.82
C GLY A 455 -28.76 -2.70 3.71
N LEU A 456 -30.06 -2.67 4.04
CA LEU A 456 -31.16 -2.96 3.12
C LEU A 456 -31.97 -1.70 2.83
N LEU A 457 -31.93 -1.23 1.59
CA LEU A 457 -32.70 -0.07 1.12
C LEU A 457 -33.90 -0.51 0.26
N THR A 458 -35.06 0.12 0.47
CA THR A 458 -36.24 -0.06 -0.40
C THR A 458 -37.00 1.24 -0.59
N GLU A 459 -37.82 1.31 -1.64
CA GLU A 459 -38.82 2.35 -1.87
C GLU A 459 -40.24 1.75 -1.79
N GLN A 460 -41.09 2.29 -0.91
CA GLN A 460 -42.49 1.91 -0.76
C GLN A 460 -43.39 3.13 -0.68
N ALA A 461 -44.42 3.18 -1.52
CA ALA A 461 -45.37 4.31 -1.61
C ALA A 461 -44.68 5.69 -1.73
N GLY A 462 -43.51 5.72 -2.37
CA GLY A 462 -42.72 6.93 -2.57
C GLY A 462 -41.90 7.42 -1.37
N HIS A 463 -41.85 6.64 -0.29
CA HIS A 463 -40.92 6.81 0.81
C HIS A 463 -39.82 5.75 0.75
N TRP A 464 -38.64 6.09 1.23
CA TRP A 464 -37.52 5.17 1.31
C TRP A 464 -37.34 4.71 2.74
N PHE A 465 -37.04 3.43 2.87
CA PHE A 465 -36.81 2.79 4.15
C PHE A 465 -35.46 2.08 4.11
N TYR A 466 -34.74 2.17 5.21
CA TYR A 466 -33.41 1.59 5.35
C TYR A 466 -33.34 0.77 6.63
N LYS A 467 -32.83 -0.47 6.52
CA LYS A 467 -32.36 -1.24 7.67
C LYS A 467 -30.84 -1.20 7.65
N ARG A 468 -30.23 -0.56 8.65
CA ARG A 468 -28.77 -0.48 8.79
C ARG A 468 -28.17 -1.87 8.98
N GLY A 469 -27.05 -2.15 8.33
CA GLY A 469 -26.27 -3.36 8.59
C GLY A 469 -25.54 -3.25 9.93
N GLU A 470 -25.75 -4.20 10.84
CA GLU A 470 -25.11 -4.21 12.17
C GLU A 470 -23.99 -5.26 12.26
N GLY A 471 -23.67 -5.90 11.14
CA GLY A 471 -22.69 -6.99 11.04
C GLY A 471 -23.26 -8.34 11.47
N GLN A 472 -22.50 -9.42 11.20
CA GLN A 472 -22.86 -10.81 11.57
C GLN A 472 -24.28 -11.22 11.13
N GLY A 473 -24.76 -10.72 9.98
CA GLY A 473 -26.10 -10.99 9.46
C GLY A 473 -27.24 -10.31 10.24
N SER A 474 -26.95 -9.34 11.11
CA SER A 474 -27.96 -8.58 11.85
C SER A 474 -28.27 -7.25 11.15
N PHE A 475 -29.54 -6.86 11.20
CA PHE A 475 -30.03 -5.59 10.68
C PHE A 475 -30.79 -4.82 11.75
N GLY A 476 -30.56 -3.52 11.78
CA GLY A 476 -31.29 -2.60 12.63
C GLY A 476 -32.79 -2.54 12.29
N PRO A 477 -33.57 -1.78 13.07
CA PRO A 477 -35.00 -1.64 12.84
C PRO A 477 -35.31 -1.02 11.48
N TRP A 478 -36.50 -1.31 10.96
CA TRP A 478 -37.02 -0.67 9.77
C TRP A 478 -37.25 0.84 10.01
N GLN A 479 -36.44 1.69 9.40
CA GLN A 479 -36.53 3.14 9.59
C GLN A 479 -36.85 3.84 8.27
N ALA A 480 -37.85 4.72 8.29
CA ALA A 480 -38.06 5.65 7.19
C ALA A 480 -36.91 6.66 7.17
N LEU A 481 -36.35 6.94 6.00
CA LEU A 481 -35.40 8.03 5.88
C LEU A 481 -36.09 9.35 6.23
N PRO A 482 -35.52 10.14 7.16
CA PRO A 482 -36.21 11.30 7.74
C PRO A 482 -36.42 12.42 6.72
N THR A 483 -35.57 12.48 5.69
CA THR A 483 -35.66 13.43 4.59
C THR A 483 -35.46 12.71 3.28
N LEU A 484 -36.18 13.15 2.25
CA LEU A 484 -36.00 12.71 0.87
C LEU A 484 -36.08 13.91 -0.07
N PRO A 485 -35.24 13.95 -1.11
CA PRO A 485 -35.43 14.89 -2.21
C PRO A 485 -36.82 14.73 -2.83
N SER A 486 -37.45 15.84 -3.23
CA SER A 486 -38.86 15.85 -3.63
C SER A 486 -39.20 14.97 -4.85
N ASN A 487 -38.20 14.63 -5.66
CA ASN A 487 -38.31 13.76 -6.84
C ASN A 487 -37.51 12.45 -6.69
N ALA A 488 -37.13 12.07 -5.46
CA ALA A 488 -36.33 10.88 -5.21
C ALA A 488 -37.05 9.60 -5.64
N ARG A 489 -36.46 8.87 -6.61
CA ARG A 489 -36.98 7.60 -7.12
C ARG A 489 -35.83 6.64 -7.40
N LEU A 490 -35.78 5.52 -6.70
CA LEU A 490 -34.71 4.50 -6.87
C LEU A 490 -34.71 3.88 -8.27
N GLY A 491 -35.84 3.93 -8.97
CA GLY A 491 -35.96 3.45 -10.36
C GLY A 491 -35.52 4.44 -11.43
N ALA A 492 -35.44 5.75 -11.12
CA ALA A 492 -35.10 6.79 -12.09
C ALA A 492 -33.70 7.41 -11.84
N GLN A 493 -33.22 7.33 -10.59
CA GLN A 493 -31.94 7.88 -10.15
C GLN A 493 -31.05 6.76 -9.62
N ARG A 494 -29.75 7.01 -9.57
CA ARG A 494 -28.73 6.08 -9.09
C ARG A 494 -28.08 6.62 -7.83
N LEU A 495 -27.74 5.72 -6.91
CA LEU A 495 -26.88 6.05 -5.78
C LEU A 495 -25.45 5.73 -6.19
N MET A 496 -24.59 6.73 -6.14
CA MET A 496 -23.21 6.64 -6.63
C MET A 496 -22.31 7.51 -5.77
N ASP A 497 -21.10 7.04 -5.54
CA ASP A 497 -20.02 7.87 -5.03
C ASP A 497 -19.52 8.78 -6.17
N LEU A 498 -19.58 10.09 -5.97
CA LEU A 498 -19.22 11.09 -6.98
C LEU A 498 -17.89 11.80 -6.68
N ASP A 499 -17.24 11.55 -5.54
CA ASP A 499 -15.96 12.16 -5.18
C ASP A 499 -14.95 11.19 -4.55
N GLY A 500 -15.27 9.90 -4.52
CA GLY A 500 -14.39 8.81 -4.11
C GLY A 500 -14.20 8.73 -2.59
N ASP A 501 -15.11 9.32 -1.80
CA ASP A 501 -15.02 9.36 -0.34
C ASP A 501 -15.84 8.26 0.35
N GLY A 502 -16.52 7.42 -0.42
CA GLY A 502 -17.40 6.35 0.05
C GLY A 502 -18.82 6.80 0.42
N GLN A 503 -19.12 8.11 0.40
CA GLN A 503 -20.47 8.63 0.64
C GLN A 503 -21.27 8.67 -0.67
N LEU A 504 -22.50 8.17 -0.61
CA LEU A 504 -23.34 8.07 -1.80
C LEU A 504 -24.16 9.33 -2.05
N SER A 505 -24.10 9.82 -3.27
CA SER A 505 -24.96 10.87 -3.81
C SER A 505 -26.09 10.25 -4.64
N LEU A 506 -27.27 10.88 -4.61
CA LEU A 506 -28.40 10.50 -5.47
C LEU A 506 -28.31 11.24 -6.80
N ALA A 507 -27.74 10.57 -7.80
CA ALA A 507 -27.50 11.11 -9.14
C ALA A 507 -28.68 10.86 -10.10
N SER A 508 -29.13 11.93 -10.74
CA SER A 508 -30.02 11.93 -11.89
C SER A 508 -29.20 12.21 -13.14
N LEU A 509 -28.78 11.15 -13.82
CA LEU A 509 -27.90 11.23 -14.99
C LEU A 509 -28.66 11.47 -16.32
N GLY A 510 -30.00 11.46 -16.27
CA GLY A 510 -30.87 11.77 -17.41
C GLY A 510 -32.03 12.71 -17.02
N GLY A 511 -32.88 13.02 -17.99
CA GLY A 511 -34.01 13.94 -17.82
C GLY A 511 -33.67 15.40 -18.18
N GLY A 512 -34.63 16.32 -17.97
CA GLY A 512 -34.53 17.70 -18.45
C GLY A 512 -33.50 18.58 -17.70
N VAL A 513 -33.23 18.27 -16.43
CA VAL A 513 -32.15 18.88 -15.64
C VAL A 513 -31.42 17.74 -14.94
N PRO A 514 -30.27 17.30 -15.46
CA PRO A 514 -29.43 16.33 -14.77
C PRO A 514 -28.63 16.96 -13.62
N GLY A 515 -28.33 16.17 -12.60
CA GLY A 515 -27.72 16.65 -11.36
C GLY A 515 -27.84 15.63 -10.25
N TYR A 516 -27.50 16.02 -9.02
CA TYR A 516 -27.43 15.11 -7.90
C TYR A 516 -27.79 15.80 -6.57
N PHE A 517 -28.07 14.98 -5.56
CA PHE A 517 -28.16 15.37 -4.16
C PHE A 517 -27.06 14.66 -3.39
N ASP A 518 -26.14 15.40 -2.77
CA ASP A 518 -25.17 14.81 -1.84
C ASP A 518 -25.87 14.38 -0.56
N ARG A 519 -25.29 13.37 0.11
CA ARG A 519 -25.79 12.89 1.39
C ARG A 519 -24.68 12.93 2.41
N THR A 520 -24.78 13.84 3.37
CA THR A 520 -23.73 14.09 4.35
C THR A 520 -24.28 14.06 5.76
N THR A 521 -23.43 13.71 6.73
CA THR A 521 -23.75 13.87 8.15
C THR A 521 -23.28 15.25 8.61
N PRO A 522 -24.18 16.15 9.02
CA PRO A 522 -23.78 17.47 9.51
C PRO A 522 -22.87 17.36 10.73
N PRO A 523 -21.88 18.26 10.92
CA PRO A 523 -21.07 18.29 12.13
C PRO A 523 -21.93 18.37 13.39
N GLY A 524 -21.78 17.40 14.30
CA GLY A 524 -22.59 17.29 15.53
C GLY A 524 -24.03 16.78 15.32
N GLY A 525 -24.38 16.37 14.10
CA GLY A 525 -25.62 15.68 13.77
C GLY A 525 -25.51 14.18 14.02
N ASN A 526 -26.65 13.55 14.32
CA ASN A 526 -26.73 12.11 14.61
C ASN A 526 -27.28 11.30 13.42
N ALA A 527 -27.57 11.96 12.30
CA ALA A 527 -28.15 11.33 11.12
C ALA A 527 -27.77 12.10 9.86
N ALA A 528 -27.49 11.36 8.80
CA ALA A 528 -27.18 11.92 7.50
C ALA A 528 -28.43 12.51 6.81
N GLN A 529 -28.20 13.56 6.04
CA GLN A 529 -29.22 14.38 5.41
C GLN A 529 -28.88 14.63 3.95
N TRP A 530 -29.92 14.81 3.13
CA TRP A 530 -29.74 15.20 1.74
C TRP A 530 -29.48 16.69 1.63
N GLU A 531 -28.41 17.05 0.92
CA GLU A 531 -28.09 18.43 0.58
C GLU A 531 -28.99 18.98 -0.54
N PRO A 532 -29.02 20.30 -0.77
CA PRO A 532 -29.73 20.89 -1.92
C PRO A 532 -29.24 20.34 -3.27
N TYR A 533 -30.15 20.32 -4.25
CA TYR A 533 -29.87 19.83 -5.60
C TYR A 533 -28.75 20.63 -6.28
N ARG A 534 -27.80 19.93 -6.91
CA ARG A 534 -26.72 20.52 -7.71
C ARG A 534 -26.76 19.93 -9.12
N THR A 535 -26.57 20.77 -10.14
CA THR A 535 -26.56 20.33 -11.54
C THR A 535 -25.17 19.90 -11.95
N PHE A 536 -25.08 18.83 -12.74
CA PHE A 536 -23.83 18.50 -13.43
C PHE A 536 -23.47 19.59 -14.44
N ARG A 537 -22.18 19.83 -14.67
CA ARG A 537 -21.73 20.80 -15.68
C ARG A 537 -21.77 20.21 -17.07
N THR A 538 -21.36 18.94 -17.21
CA THR A 538 -21.29 18.25 -18.50
C THR A 538 -21.79 16.82 -18.37
N LEU A 539 -22.70 16.41 -19.26
CA LEU A 539 -23.16 15.03 -19.37
C LEU A 539 -23.25 14.63 -20.84
N PRO A 540 -22.93 13.36 -21.17
CA PRO A 540 -23.06 12.86 -22.52
C PRO A 540 -24.53 12.66 -22.88
N ASN A 541 -24.87 12.95 -24.13
CA ASN A 541 -26.21 12.71 -24.66
C ASN A 541 -26.33 11.27 -25.15
N ILE A 542 -26.41 10.33 -24.20
CA ILE A 542 -26.50 8.88 -24.46
C ILE A 542 -27.61 8.26 -23.59
N ASP A 543 -28.14 7.13 -24.05
CA ASP A 543 -29.08 6.34 -23.25
C ASP A 543 -28.33 5.48 -22.21
N LEU A 544 -28.28 5.96 -20.98
CA LEU A 544 -27.63 5.26 -19.85
C LEU A 544 -28.38 3.99 -19.41
N GLY A 545 -29.59 3.77 -19.91
CA GLY A 545 -30.35 2.53 -19.72
C GLY A 545 -30.05 1.47 -20.78
N ALA A 546 -29.27 1.79 -21.81
CA ALA A 546 -28.95 0.86 -22.87
C ALA A 546 -28.08 -0.31 -22.34
N PRO A 547 -28.32 -1.54 -22.81
CA PRO A 547 -27.65 -2.75 -22.28
C PRO A 547 -26.14 -2.79 -22.56
N ASN A 548 -25.66 -1.97 -23.49
CA ASN A 548 -24.25 -1.85 -23.85
C ASN A 548 -23.53 -0.71 -23.12
N VAL A 549 -24.18 -0.07 -22.14
CA VAL A 549 -23.60 0.99 -21.32
C VAL A 549 -23.31 0.45 -19.92
N GLN A 550 -22.08 0.62 -19.46
CA GLN A 550 -21.64 0.24 -18.12
C GLN A 550 -21.07 1.45 -17.39
N LEU A 551 -21.22 1.43 -16.07
CA LEU A 551 -20.56 2.36 -15.16
C LEU A 551 -19.52 1.59 -14.38
N LEU A 552 -18.25 1.88 -14.62
CA LEU A 552 -17.13 1.26 -13.92
C LEU A 552 -15.95 2.22 -13.88
N ASP A 553 -15.13 2.12 -12.84
CA ASP A 553 -13.85 2.83 -12.76
C ASP A 553 -12.87 2.21 -13.76
N LEU A 554 -12.48 2.97 -14.80
CA LEU A 554 -11.58 2.51 -15.86
C LEU A 554 -10.16 3.04 -15.71
N ASP A 555 -9.98 4.18 -15.05
CA ASP A 555 -8.68 4.82 -14.88
C ASP A 555 -8.13 4.73 -13.47
N GLY A 556 -8.80 4.01 -12.55
CA GLY A 556 -8.33 3.71 -11.20
C GLY A 556 -8.39 4.90 -10.24
N ASP A 557 -9.17 5.93 -10.55
CA ASP A 557 -9.35 7.11 -9.69
C ASP A 557 -10.43 6.92 -8.60
N GLY A 558 -11.13 5.78 -8.62
CA GLY A 558 -12.21 5.44 -7.69
C GLY A 558 -13.58 5.95 -8.10
N LEU A 559 -13.70 6.67 -9.21
CA LEU A 559 -14.94 7.20 -9.74
C LEU A 559 -15.46 6.32 -10.88
N ALA A 560 -16.78 6.13 -10.94
CA ALA A 560 -17.38 5.35 -12.01
C ALA A 560 -17.43 6.16 -13.32
N ASP A 561 -16.68 5.71 -14.33
CA ASP A 561 -16.74 6.21 -15.71
C ASP A 561 -17.90 5.61 -16.49
N ILE A 562 -18.24 6.19 -17.64
CA ILE A 562 -19.17 5.56 -18.58
C ILE A 562 -18.40 4.85 -19.69
N LEU A 563 -18.64 3.55 -19.84
CA LEU A 563 -18.20 2.75 -20.97
C LEU A 563 -19.39 2.41 -21.87
N VAL A 564 -19.32 2.76 -23.15
CA VAL A 564 -20.28 2.34 -24.18
C VAL A 564 -19.59 1.36 -25.11
N ALA A 565 -20.05 0.11 -25.13
CA ALA A 565 -19.57 -0.91 -26.05
C ALA A 565 -20.39 -0.85 -27.35
N GLU A 566 -19.78 -0.41 -28.45
CA GLU A 566 -20.35 -0.48 -29.79
C GLU A 566 -19.75 -1.69 -30.54
N GLU A 567 -20.26 -2.00 -31.74
CA GLU A 567 -19.80 -3.17 -32.51
C GLU A 567 -18.30 -3.10 -32.84
N SER A 568 -17.78 -1.92 -33.20
CA SER A 568 -16.41 -1.75 -33.68
C SER A 568 -15.52 -0.88 -32.78
N ARG A 569 -16.05 -0.37 -31.66
CA ARG A 569 -15.31 0.52 -30.75
C ARG A 569 -15.91 0.56 -29.35
N PHE A 570 -15.11 0.97 -28.39
CA PHE A 570 -15.54 1.43 -27.08
C PHE A 570 -15.52 2.96 -27.05
N LEU A 571 -16.57 3.58 -26.48
CA LEU A 571 -16.54 4.98 -26.10
C LEU A 571 -16.44 5.06 -24.58
N TRP A 572 -15.37 5.66 -24.11
CA TRP A 572 -15.14 5.91 -22.69
C TRP A 572 -15.38 7.39 -22.40
N TYR A 573 -16.26 7.71 -21.46
CA TYR A 573 -16.44 9.06 -20.94
C TYR A 573 -15.86 9.12 -19.53
N PRO A 574 -14.70 9.78 -19.34
CA PRO A 574 -14.08 9.90 -18.03
C PRO A 574 -14.97 10.67 -17.07
N SER A 575 -15.08 10.18 -15.84
CA SER A 575 -15.74 10.85 -14.74
C SER A 575 -15.00 12.13 -14.40
N ARG A 576 -15.77 13.16 -14.03
CA ARG A 576 -15.28 14.38 -13.39
C ARG A 576 -15.96 14.56 -12.04
N GLY A 577 -16.49 13.47 -11.50
CA GLY A 577 -17.25 13.44 -10.27
C GLY A 577 -18.45 14.39 -10.29
N ARG A 578 -18.46 15.34 -9.35
CA ARG A 578 -19.49 16.38 -9.23
C ARG A 578 -19.66 17.28 -10.46
N ASP A 579 -18.65 17.38 -11.31
CA ASP A 579 -18.75 18.17 -12.55
C ASP A 579 -19.41 17.37 -13.71
N GLY A 580 -19.65 16.07 -13.53
CA GLY A 580 -20.27 15.18 -14.51
C GLY A 580 -19.24 14.34 -15.25
N PHE A 581 -19.27 14.32 -16.59
CA PHE A 581 -18.37 13.50 -17.40
C PHE A 581 -17.68 14.33 -18.49
N GLY A 582 -16.47 13.92 -18.86
CA GLY A 582 -15.68 14.48 -19.93
C GLY A 582 -16.18 14.09 -21.34
N PRO A 583 -15.54 14.63 -22.40
CA PRO A 583 -15.80 14.20 -23.76
C PRO A 583 -15.38 12.72 -23.98
N PRO A 584 -15.98 12.00 -24.94
CA PRO A 584 -15.65 10.61 -25.17
C PRO A 584 -14.26 10.41 -25.76
N LEU A 585 -13.58 9.39 -25.26
CA LEU A 585 -12.39 8.78 -25.83
C LEU A 585 -12.82 7.52 -26.58
N ALA A 586 -12.48 7.43 -27.86
CA ALA A 586 -12.83 6.29 -28.70
C ALA A 586 -11.65 5.31 -28.79
N LEU A 587 -11.88 4.07 -28.39
CA LEU A 587 -10.94 2.96 -28.49
C LEU A 587 -11.46 1.99 -29.55
N SER A 588 -10.64 1.62 -30.52
CA SER A 588 -11.07 0.68 -31.56
C SER A 588 -11.19 -0.72 -30.96
N ARG A 589 -12.27 -1.44 -31.28
CA ARG A 589 -12.37 -2.85 -30.92
C ARG A 589 -11.72 -3.66 -32.04
N PRO A 590 -10.65 -4.42 -31.78
CA PRO A 590 -10.07 -5.25 -32.81
C PRO A 590 -11.06 -6.31 -33.27
N ALA A 591 -10.99 -6.66 -34.55
CA ALA A 591 -11.81 -7.72 -35.14
C ALA A 591 -11.44 -9.11 -34.61
N ASP A 592 -10.20 -9.26 -34.12
CA ASP A 592 -9.71 -10.47 -33.47
C ASP A 592 -9.78 -10.28 -31.94
N GLU A 593 -10.62 -11.07 -31.27
CA GLU A 593 -10.76 -11.03 -29.81
C GLU A 593 -9.43 -11.35 -29.10
N LYS A 594 -8.51 -12.08 -29.76
CA LYS A 594 -7.18 -12.40 -29.24
C LYS A 594 -6.25 -11.19 -29.15
N ALA A 595 -6.48 -10.16 -29.97
CA ALA A 595 -5.65 -8.97 -29.95
C ALA A 595 -5.86 -8.11 -28.68
N GLY A 596 -6.95 -8.34 -27.93
CA GLY A 596 -7.36 -7.50 -26.80
C GLY A 596 -7.75 -6.08 -27.24
N PRO A 597 -8.51 -5.30 -26.44
CA PRO A 597 -8.90 -3.94 -26.79
C PRO A 597 -7.73 -2.94 -26.88
#